data_AF-A0A2I8EXA2-F1
#
_entry.id   AF-A0A2I8EXA2-F1
#
_cell.length_a   1.000
_cell.length_b   1.000
_cell.length_c   1.000
_cell.angle_alpha   90.00
_cell.angle_beta   90.00
_cell.angle_gamma   90.00
#
_symmetry.space_group_name_H-M   'P 1'
#
loop_
_entity.id
_entity.type
_entity.pdbx_description
1 polymer ?
#
loop_
_entity_poly.entity_id
_entity_poly.type
_entity_poly.pdbx_seq_one_letter_code
_entity_poly.pdbx_strand_id
1 'polypeptide(L)' 'MAFAQLVAWPVTYGTTGVVTFLVNQDGKLHEKNLGPQTARIASRLESFDPDSSWSPVKP' A
#
# COMPACT_ATOMS: atom_id res chain seq x y z
N MET A 1 -17.75 10.24 -8.80
CA MET A 1 -16.50 9.46 -9.00
C MET A 1 -15.69 9.60 -7.72
N ALA A 2 -15.70 8.60 -6.84
CA ALA A 2 -15.03 8.69 -5.55
C ALA A 2 -13.81 7.76 -5.55
N PHE A 3 -12.60 8.31 -5.56
CA PHE A 3 -11.33 7.58 -5.53
C PHE A 3 -10.87 7.28 -4.11
N ALA A 4 -11.74 6.76 -3.24
CA ALA A 4 -11.30 6.40 -1.89
C ALA A 4 -10.44 5.13 -1.96
N GLN A 5 -9.12 5.31 -1.95
CA GLN A 5 -8.15 4.27 -1.60
C GLN A 5 -7.47 4.64 -0.32
N LEU A 6 -7.41 3.69 0.61
CA LEU A 6 -6.63 3.83 1.81
C LEU A 6 -5.29 3.13 1.59
N VAL A 7 -4.21 3.80 1.96
CA VAL A 7 -2.88 3.21 2.02
C VAL A 7 -2.40 3.29 3.46
N ALA A 8 -1.83 2.19 3.94
CA ALA A 8 -1.25 2.09 5.27
C ALA A 8 0.20 1.61 5.15
N TRP A 9 1.09 2.22 5.92
CA TRP A 9 2.49 1.85 5.93
C TRP A 9 3.10 1.95 7.33
N PRO A 10 4.27 1.32 7.57
CA PRO A 10 4.96 1.38 8.85
C PRO A 10 5.45 2.81 9.11
N VAL A 11 5.19 3.35 10.30
CA VAL A 11 5.70 4.67 10.74
C VAL A 11 7.22 4.72 10.60
N THR A 12 7.90 3.63 10.96
CA THR A 12 9.33 3.42 10.77
C THR A 12 9.54 2.06 10.11
N TYR A 13 10.00 2.06 8.86
CA TYR A 13 10.32 0.84 8.11
C TYR A 13 11.40 0.01 8.83
N GLY A 14 11.21 -1.30 8.89
CA GLY A 14 12.13 -2.23 9.55
C GLY A 14 11.97 -2.29 11.07
N THR A 15 11.35 -1.28 11.69
CA THR A 15 11.09 -1.25 13.14
C THR A 15 9.63 -1.55 13.47
N THR A 16 8.69 -0.86 12.81
CA THR A 16 7.24 -1.00 13.03
C THR A 16 6.57 -1.93 12.01
N GLY A 17 7.34 -2.41 11.03
CA GLY A 17 6.88 -3.26 9.94
C GLY A 17 7.69 -3.04 8.67
N VAL A 18 7.47 -3.90 7.67
CA VAL A 18 8.10 -3.80 6.33
C VAL A 18 7.09 -3.79 5.19
N VAL A 19 5.82 -4.05 5.48
CA VAL A 19 4.76 -4.20 4.48
C VAL A 19 3.96 -2.90 4.35
N THR A 20 3.66 -2.53 3.12
CA THR A 20 2.68 -1.49 2.78
C THR A 20 1.40 -2.18 2.35
N PHE A 21 0.27 -1.70 2.87
CA PHE A 21 -1.04 -2.18 2.51
C PHE A 21 -1.79 -1.12 1.73
N LEU A 22 -2.59 -1.61 0.79
CA LEU A 22 -3.47 -0.78 0.01
C LEU A 22 -4.84 -1.44 -0.07
N VAL A 23 -5.89 -0.66 0.16
CA VAL A 23 -7.28 -1.11 -0.02
C VAL A 23 -7.95 -0.33 -1.14
N ASN A 24 -8.63 -1.05 -2.02
CA ASN A 24 -9.41 -0.44 -3.10
C ASN A 24 -10.88 -0.25 -2.70
N GLN A 25 -11.68 0.33 -3.61
CA GLN A 25 -13.10 0.63 -3.38
C GLN A 25 -13.96 -0.62 -3.19
N ASP A 26 -13.52 -1.76 -3.72
CA ASP A 26 -14.20 -3.06 -3.55
C ASP A 26 -13.83 -3.73 -2.22
N GLY A 27 -13.01 -3.08 -1.38
CA GLY A 27 -12.50 -3.65 -0.13
C GLY A 27 -11.39 -4.70 -0.32
N LYS A 28 -10.83 -4.85 -1.52
CA LYS A 28 -9.73 -5.78 -1.77
C LYS A 28 -8.44 -5.21 -1.21
N LEU A 29 -7.78 -6.01 -0.37
CA LEU A 29 -6.50 -5.66 0.27
C LEU A 29 -5.34 -6.21 -0.54
N HIS A 30 -4.37 -5.36 -0.85
CA HIS A 30 -3.13 -5.71 -1.54
C HIS A 30 -1.94 -5.29 -0.68
N GLU A 31 -0.84 -6.00 -0.80
CA GLU A 31 0.38 -5.77 -0.06
C GLU A 31 1.61 -5.72 -0.96
N LYS A 32 2.58 -4.89 -0.57
CA LYS A 32 3.89 -4.79 -1.22
C LYS A 32 4.92 -4.28 -0.22
N ASN A 33 6.12 -4.83 -0.27
CA ASN A 33 7.26 -4.24 0.41
C ASN A 33 7.90 -3.19 -0.51
N LEU A 34 7.78 -1.91 -0.15
CA LEU A 34 8.36 -0.77 -0.88
C LEU A 34 9.76 -0.38 -0.37
N GLY A 35 10.28 -1.11 0.61
CA GLY A 35 11.61 -0.91 1.19
C GLY A 35 11.73 0.32 2.09
N PRO A 36 12.96 0.74 2.42
CA PRO A 36 13.20 1.90 3.29
C PRO A 36 12.58 3.22 2.82
N GLN A 37 12.16 3.29 1.55
CA GLN A 37 11.53 4.47 0.97
C GLN A 37 9.99 4.46 1.06
N THR A 38 9.39 3.49 1.75
CA THR A 38 7.93 3.32 1.84
C THR A 38 7.18 4.63 2.10
N ALA A 39 7.56 5.42 3.12
CA ALA A 39 6.84 6.66 3.44
C ALA A 39 6.83 7.67 2.27
N ARG A 40 7.94 7.78 1.53
CA ARG A 40 8.06 8.67 0.37
C ARG A 40 7.25 8.17 -0.82
N ILE A 41 7.22 6.85 -1.03
CA ILE A 41 6.50 6.25 -2.16
C ILE A 41 4.99 6.26 -1.88
N ALA A 42 4.59 5.82 -0.69
CA ALA A 42 3.18 5.71 -0.30
C ALA A 42 2.47 7.07 -0.26
N SER A 43 3.15 8.13 0.19
CA SER A 43 2.59 9.50 0.20
C SER A 43 2.36 10.10 -1.19
N ARG A 44 2.93 9.50 -2.25
CA ARG A 44 2.76 9.93 -3.65
C ARG A 44 1.83 9.03 -4.45
N LEU A 45 1.19 8.03 -3.81
CA LEU A 45 0.17 7.23 -4.45
C LEU A 45 -1.10 8.06 -4.61
N GLU A 46 -1.24 8.72 -5.76
CA GLU A 46 -2.40 9.58 -6.07
C GLU A 46 -3.61 8.78 -6.57
N SER A 47 -3.38 7.58 -7.12
CA SER A 47 -4.44 6.68 -7.58
C SER A 47 -3.98 5.23 -7.49
N PHE A 48 -4.94 4.32 -7.27
CA PHE A 48 -4.77 2.87 -7.40
C PHE A 48 -4.43 2.52 -8.83
N ASP A 49 -3.14 2.46 -9.06
CA ASP A 49 -2.57 1.69 -10.13
C ASP A 49 -1.67 0.64 -9.48
N PRO A 50 -2.25 -0.45 -8.93
CA PRO A 50 -1.45 -1.59 -8.55
C PRO A 50 -0.86 -2.13 -9.85
N ASP A 51 0.39 -1.75 -10.11
CA ASP A 51 1.21 -2.51 -11.05
C ASP A 51 1.16 -4.00 -10.66
N SER A 52 1.51 -4.87 -11.60
CA SER A 52 1.47 -6.32 -11.39
C SER A 52 2.38 -6.84 -10.27
N SER A 53 3.15 -5.97 -9.60
CA SER A 53 4.02 -6.34 -8.48
C SER A 53 3.38 -6.17 -7.11
N TRP A 54 2.11 -5.73 -7.03
CA TRP A 54 1.31 -5.84 -5.81
C TRP A 54 0.72 -7.23 -5.66
N SER A 55 0.79 -7.78 -4.44
CA SER A 55 0.25 -9.10 -4.13
C SER A 55 -1.11 -8.96 -3.44
N PRO A 56 -2.14 -9.72 -3.84
CA PRO A 56 -3.40 -9.77 -3.10
C PRO A 56 -3.15 -10.44 -1.74
N VAL A 57 -3.64 -9.83 -0.66
CA VAL A 57 -3.63 -10.45 0.67
C VAL A 57 -4.66 -11.57 0.67
N LYS A 58 -4.21 -12.79 0.99
CA LYS A 58 -5.10 -13.95 1.17
C LYS A 58 -5.43 -14.09 2.66
N PRO A 59 -6.68 -14.49 3.00
CA PRO A 59 -7.03 -14.83 4.38
C PRO A 59 -6.15 -15.91 4.99
#